data_AF-A0A0R3XAZ6-F1
#
_entry.id   AF-A0A0R3XAZ6-F1
#
_cell.length_a   1.000
_cell.length_b   1.000
_cell.length_c   1.000
_cell.angle_alpha   90.00
_cell.angle_beta   90.00
_cell.angle_gamma   90.00
#
_symmetry.space_group_name_H-M   'P 1'
#
loop_
_entity.id
_entity.type
_entity.pdbx_description
1 polymer ?
#
loop_
_entity_poly.entity_id
_entity_poly.type
_entity_poly.pdbx_seq_one_letter_code
_entity_poly.pdbx_strand_id
1 'polypeptide(L)'
;MGVRESVKSTVNIVLACADDVDLVRSLPPFEEPNLLLPYVKDGEGCARYVDAGRMNFLNGEVTDVKGKIVGTLPLLSSRLKECFMNAQKETRHHLSCQFVKELRVDRETLKDDELREKLRKMRRRLDDPRLLSPDSLLNMFLSYMHVEAYSEMISLVEAIKGLENYQYLLEPPNIRYYYAFALNRRNGKGDREKALSIIKDVIENCKQPFPDLYGLEGRIYKDRFVESNCTDRESLEKAIESYRKGFQESSSEYLGINLATLLVIGGADRSNKELATVCKRSLVNTKISVMQQPKQKEISRHFDAIEGRTMSVTGRHCS
;
A
#
# COMPACT_ATOMS: atom_id res chain seq x y z
N MET A 1 27.81 32.61 15.45
CA MET A 1 26.86 31.55 15.03
C MET A 1 26.02 32.07 13.89
N GLY A 2 25.95 31.36 12.76
CA GLY A 2 25.01 31.66 11.69
C GLY A 2 23.86 30.67 11.75
N VAL A 3 22.69 31.10 12.18
CA VAL A 3 21.46 30.30 12.09
C VAL A 3 20.82 30.65 10.75
N ARG A 4 20.80 29.70 9.82
CA ARG A 4 20.06 29.85 8.57
C ARG A 4 18.83 28.97 8.65
N GLU A 5 17.71 29.58 8.93
CA GLU A 5 16.42 28.91 8.83
C GLU A 5 16.05 28.83 7.34
N SER A 6 16.04 27.63 6.74
CA SER A 6 15.34 27.47 5.46
C SER A 6 15.01 26.03 5.05
N VAL A 7 13.82 25.94 4.45
CA VAL A 7 13.23 24.91 3.59
C VAL A 7 12.66 23.67 4.28
N LYS A 8 11.49 23.82 4.92
CA LYS A 8 10.50 22.73 5.13
C LYS A 8 11.09 21.41 5.68
N SER A 9 12.12 21.50 6.51
CA SER A 9 12.79 20.37 7.18
C SER A 9 12.25 20.27 8.60
N THR A 10 12.06 19.05 9.11
CA THR A 10 11.72 18.82 10.53
C THR A 10 12.90 19.09 11.47
N VAL A 11 14.09 19.35 10.91
CA VAL A 11 15.35 19.49 11.67
C VAL A 11 16.09 20.78 11.31
N ASN A 12 16.51 21.51 12.33
CA ASN A 12 17.43 22.65 12.32
C ASN A 12 18.85 22.15 12.61
N ILE A 13 19.83 22.61 11.83
CA ILE A 13 21.24 22.22 12.03
C ILE A 13 22.05 23.44 12.46
N VAL A 14 22.72 23.33 13.60
CA VAL A 14 23.65 24.32 14.13
C VAL A 14 25.07 23.80 13.94
N LEU A 15 25.88 24.52 13.15
CA LEU A 15 27.29 24.23 12.99
C LEU A 15 28.11 25.02 14.00
N ALA A 16 28.94 24.35 14.78
CA ALA A 16 29.84 24.99 15.75
C ALA A 16 31.30 24.60 15.49
N CYS A 17 32.17 25.61 15.40
CA CYS A 17 33.60 25.37 15.27
C CYS A 17 34.15 24.93 16.63
N ALA A 18 34.71 23.74 16.71
CA ALA A 18 35.24 23.11 17.92
C ALA A 18 36.73 23.42 18.15
N ASP A 19 37.21 24.54 17.60
CA ASP A 19 38.55 25.08 17.92
C ASP A 19 38.58 25.58 19.38
N ASP A 20 37.44 26.04 19.89
CA ASP A 20 37.16 26.35 21.29
C ASP A 20 36.17 25.32 21.84
N VAL A 21 36.69 24.28 22.48
CA VAL A 21 35.91 23.18 23.03
C VAL A 21 35.03 23.63 24.20
N ASP A 22 35.47 24.63 24.96
CA ASP A 22 34.72 25.15 26.10
C ASP A 22 33.51 25.95 25.63
N LEU A 23 33.62 26.67 24.51
CA LEU A 23 32.47 27.26 23.84
C LEU A 23 31.44 26.19 23.44
N VAL A 24 31.86 25.10 22.78
CA VAL A 24 30.94 24.03 22.36
C VAL A 24 30.28 23.33 23.55
N ARG A 25 31.02 23.14 24.66
CA ARG A 25 30.48 22.57 25.91
C ARG A 25 29.54 23.51 26.65
N SER A 26 29.72 24.82 26.50
CA SER A 26 28.83 25.83 27.12
C SER A 26 27.49 25.96 26.42
N LEU A 27 27.37 25.43 25.20
CA LEU A 27 26.10 25.41 24.47
C LEU A 27 25.09 24.47 25.15
N PRO A 28 23.79 24.81 25.10
CA PRO A 28 22.75 23.94 25.65
C PRO A 28 22.74 22.59 24.92
N PRO A 29 22.23 21.52 25.55
CA PRO A 29 22.01 20.25 24.86
C PRO A 29 21.07 20.48 23.68
N PHE A 30 21.50 20.00 22.51
CA PHE A 30 20.75 20.08 21.27
C PHE A 30 20.10 18.72 21.01
N GLU A 31 18.78 18.69 21.09
CA GLU A 31 17.94 17.54 20.75
C GLU A 31 17.02 17.90 19.59
N GLU A 32 16.47 16.88 18.92
CA GLU A 32 15.50 17.08 17.86
C GLU A 32 14.40 18.07 18.29
N PRO A 33 14.07 19.08 17.47
CA PRO A 33 14.46 19.27 16.08
C PRO A 33 15.79 20.01 15.85
N ASN A 34 16.52 20.43 16.87
CA ASN A 34 17.76 21.21 16.72
C ASN A 34 18.99 20.32 16.93
N LEU A 35 19.74 20.03 15.88
CA LEU A 35 20.96 19.22 15.95
C LEU A 35 22.21 20.11 15.93
N LEU A 36 23.07 19.95 16.93
CA LEU A 36 24.42 20.54 16.92
C LEU A 36 25.39 19.61 16.22
N LEU A 37 26.11 20.11 15.24
CA LEU A 37 27.21 19.42 14.59
C LEU A 37 28.52 20.20 14.83
N PRO A 38 29.27 19.84 15.88
CA PRO A 38 30.62 20.38 16.09
C PRO A 38 31.54 19.94 14.96
N TYR A 39 32.41 20.84 14.51
CA TYR A 39 33.41 20.52 13.49
C TYR A 39 34.74 21.21 13.74
N VAL A 40 35.82 20.61 13.23
CA VAL A 40 37.16 21.20 13.18
C VAL A 40 37.66 21.20 11.74
N LYS A 41 38.68 22.01 11.43
CA LYS A 41 39.39 21.91 10.14
C LYS A 41 40.62 21.03 10.31
N ASP A 42 40.83 20.11 9.37
CA ASP A 42 42.09 19.36 9.30
C ASP A 42 43.22 20.22 8.69
N GLY A 43 44.44 19.66 8.64
CA GLY A 43 45.62 20.34 8.09
C GLY A 43 45.52 20.66 6.59
N GLU A 44 44.57 20.06 5.89
CA GLU A 44 44.27 20.33 4.48
C GLU A 44 43.12 21.36 4.33
N GLY A 45 42.56 21.84 5.44
CA GLY A 45 41.46 22.80 5.48
C GLY A 45 40.07 22.19 5.33
N CYS A 46 39.93 20.86 5.31
CA CYS A 46 38.64 20.18 5.21
C CYS A 46 37.92 20.15 6.55
N ALA A 47 36.60 20.40 6.53
CA ALA A 47 35.76 20.36 7.73
C ALA A 47 35.43 18.92 8.13
N ARG A 48 35.76 18.57 9.37
CA ARG A 48 35.61 17.24 9.97
C ARG A 48 34.63 17.30 11.12
N TYR A 49 33.64 16.43 11.16
CA TYR A 49 32.66 16.35 12.25
C TYR A 49 33.29 15.73 13.50
N VAL A 50 33.00 16.32 14.66
CA VAL A 50 33.46 15.83 15.96
C VAL A 50 32.24 15.47 16.79
N ASP A 51 32.17 14.20 17.19
CA ASP A 51 31.15 13.74 18.13
C ASP A 51 31.45 14.19 19.57
N ALA A 52 30.41 14.37 20.39
CA ALA A 52 30.54 14.81 21.78
C ALA A 52 31.52 13.95 22.61
N GLY A 53 31.54 12.62 22.39
CA GLY A 53 32.48 11.72 23.06
C GLY A 53 33.94 11.88 22.62
N ARG A 54 34.18 12.49 21.45
CA ARG A 54 35.52 12.71 20.87
C ARG A 54 36.04 14.13 21.06
N MET A 55 35.21 15.06 21.54
CA MET A 55 35.61 16.43 21.86
C MET A 55 36.76 16.49 22.89
N ASN A 56 36.82 15.52 23.80
CA ASN A 56 37.87 15.44 24.82
C ASN A 56 39.28 15.25 24.23
N PHE A 57 39.39 14.62 23.06
CA PHE A 57 40.67 14.42 22.36
C PHE A 57 41.17 15.68 21.65
N LEU A 58 40.38 16.75 21.59
CA LEU A 58 40.78 18.04 21.01
C LEU A 58 41.47 18.98 22.01
N ASN A 59 41.31 18.71 23.31
CA ASN A 59 41.85 19.51 24.42
C ASN A 59 43.22 19.03 24.93
N GLY A 60 43.75 17.90 24.45
CA GLY A 60 44.97 17.28 24.99
C GLY A 60 46.02 16.90 23.94
N GLU A 61 47.24 17.37 24.19
CA GLU A 61 48.55 16.89 23.70
C GLU A 61 48.96 17.10 22.22
N VAL A 62 50.29 17.25 22.09
CA VAL A 62 51.18 17.39 20.91
C VAL A 62 50.48 17.54 19.55
N THR A 63 50.78 18.65 18.86
CA THR A 63 50.23 19.05 17.55
C THR A 63 50.20 17.95 16.49
N ASP A 64 51.18 17.06 16.46
CA ASP A 64 51.25 15.91 15.52
C ASP A 64 50.16 14.85 15.80
N VAL A 65 49.86 14.59 17.08
CA VAL A 65 48.82 13.63 17.49
C VAL A 65 47.43 14.21 17.21
N LYS A 66 47.22 15.50 17.50
CA LYS A 66 45.99 16.22 17.17
C LYS A 66 45.69 16.21 15.67
N GLY A 67 46.69 16.49 14.84
CA GLY A 67 46.55 16.45 13.37
C GLY A 67 46.16 15.07 12.85
N LYS A 68 46.80 14.01 13.36
CA LYS A 68 46.47 12.61 13.01
C LYS A 68 45.05 12.24 13.43
N ILE A 69 44.63 12.58 14.65
CA ILE A 69 43.26 12.30 15.14
C ILE A 69 42.23 13.02 14.28
N VAL A 70 42.43 14.31 13.99
CA VAL A 70 41.50 15.10 13.18
C VAL A 70 41.38 14.55 11.75
N GLY A 71 42.47 14.07 11.16
CA GLY A 71 42.45 13.42 9.84
C GLY A 71 41.63 12.12 9.79
N THR A 72 41.45 11.42 10.92
CA THR A 72 40.62 10.19 11.00
C THR A 72 39.13 10.46 11.22
N LEU A 73 38.75 11.70 11.50
CA LEU A 73 37.35 12.06 11.72
C LEU A 73 36.55 12.03 10.41
N PRO A 74 35.24 11.73 10.46
CA PRO A 74 34.38 11.77 9.29
C PRO A 74 34.26 13.20 8.76
N LEU A 75 34.11 13.36 7.44
CA LEU A 75 33.82 14.65 6.83
C LEU A 75 32.49 15.20 7.35
N LEU A 76 32.45 16.51 7.65
CA LEU A 76 31.22 17.19 8.04
C LEU A 76 30.14 17.06 6.95
N SER A 77 30.53 17.07 5.68
CA SER A 77 29.63 16.89 4.54
C SER A 77 28.90 15.53 4.57
N SER A 78 29.60 14.45 4.96
CA SER A 78 29.00 13.13 5.12
C SER A 78 27.95 13.12 6.23
N ARG A 79 28.27 13.74 7.38
CA ARG A 79 27.33 13.83 8.51
C ARG A 79 26.11 14.69 8.18
N LEU A 80 26.31 15.84 7.51
CA LEU A 80 25.24 16.69 7.02
C LEU A 80 24.31 15.92 6.08
N LYS A 81 24.87 15.19 5.11
CA LYS A 81 24.09 14.36 4.17
C LYS A 81 23.23 13.35 4.91
N GLU A 82 23.78 12.67 5.92
CA GLU A 82 23.04 11.73 6.76
C GLU A 82 21.88 12.41 7.50
N CYS A 83 22.14 13.54 8.17
CA CYS A 83 21.11 14.31 8.87
C CYS A 83 19.97 14.74 7.94
N PHE A 84 20.29 15.29 6.76
CA PHE A 84 19.28 15.70 5.78
C PHE A 84 18.47 14.52 5.25
N MET A 85 19.10 13.38 4.96
CA MET A 85 18.40 12.18 4.51
C MET A 85 17.46 11.64 5.58
N ASN A 86 17.85 11.67 6.86
CA ASN A 86 17.02 11.23 7.97
C ASN A 86 15.82 12.17 8.20
N ALA A 87 16.06 13.48 8.24
CA ALA A 87 14.99 14.49 8.36
C ALA A 87 13.99 14.39 7.20
N GLN A 88 14.48 14.16 5.97
CA GLN A 88 13.63 13.98 4.80
C GLN A 88 12.77 12.71 4.91
N LYS A 89 13.34 11.59 5.40
CA LYS A 89 12.60 10.34 5.64
C LYS A 89 11.50 10.53 6.68
N GLU A 90 11.80 11.19 7.80
CA GLU A 90 10.84 11.45 8.87
C GLU A 90 9.71 12.37 8.37
N THR A 91 10.05 13.46 7.70
CA THR A 91 9.07 14.36 7.07
C THR A 91 8.18 13.59 6.10
N ARG A 92 8.76 12.76 5.23
CA ARG A 92 8.02 11.92 4.27
C ARG A 92 7.07 10.96 4.99
N HIS A 93 7.55 10.33 6.06
CA HIS A 93 6.76 9.41 6.87
C HIS A 93 5.58 10.13 7.51
N HIS A 94 5.81 11.27 8.17
CA HIS A 94 4.77 12.08 8.79
C HIS A 94 3.69 12.50 7.78
N LEU A 95 4.10 13.04 6.63
CA LEU A 95 3.20 13.45 5.56
C LEU A 95 2.36 12.28 5.02
N SER A 96 2.98 11.13 4.80
CA SER A 96 2.28 9.92 4.33
C SER A 96 1.29 9.40 5.38
N CYS A 97 1.68 9.38 6.66
CA CYS A 97 0.81 8.99 7.76
C CYS A 97 -0.40 9.92 7.89
N GLN A 98 -0.20 11.23 7.80
CA GLN A 98 -1.30 12.20 7.82
C GLN A 98 -2.23 12.02 6.63
N PHE A 99 -1.68 11.84 5.42
CA PHE A 99 -2.45 11.59 4.20
C PHE A 99 -3.32 10.33 4.31
N VAL A 100 -2.75 9.22 4.77
CA VAL A 100 -3.47 7.97 4.99
C VAL A 100 -4.53 8.09 6.08
N LYS A 101 -4.20 8.76 7.20
CA LYS A 101 -5.15 9.00 8.29
C LYS A 101 -6.36 9.79 7.82
N GLU A 102 -6.13 10.84 7.04
CA GLU A 102 -7.20 11.66 6.46
C GLU A 102 -8.12 10.84 5.56
N LEU A 103 -7.57 10.04 4.64
CA LEU A 103 -8.38 9.13 3.80
C LEU A 103 -9.21 8.13 4.61
N ARG A 104 -8.67 7.61 5.72
CA ARG A 104 -9.38 6.68 6.61
C ARG A 104 -10.58 7.36 7.28
N VAL A 105 -10.34 8.53 7.88
CA VAL A 105 -11.39 9.31 8.54
C VAL A 105 -12.46 9.74 7.53
N ASP A 106 -12.06 10.22 6.36
CA ASP A 106 -12.98 10.67 5.32
C ASP A 106 -13.91 9.54 4.86
N ARG A 107 -13.39 8.30 4.70
CA ARG A 107 -14.21 7.13 4.36
C ARG A 107 -15.26 6.77 5.41
N GLU A 108 -14.99 7.06 6.68
CA GLU A 108 -15.88 6.71 7.79
C GLU A 108 -16.92 7.80 8.07
N THR A 109 -16.63 9.05 7.70
CA THR A 109 -17.37 10.23 8.16
C THR A 109 -18.09 10.99 7.06
N LEU A 110 -17.58 10.99 5.83
CA LEU A 110 -18.17 11.72 4.71
C LEU A 110 -19.22 10.86 4.01
N LYS A 111 -20.21 11.53 3.42
CA LYS A 111 -21.13 10.89 2.46
C LYS A 111 -20.43 10.66 1.13
N ASP A 112 -20.93 9.72 0.32
CA ASP A 112 -20.31 9.33 -0.96
C ASP A 112 -19.99 10.52 -1.88
N ASP A 113 -20.91 11.48 -2.07
CA ASP A 113 -20.67 12.64 -2.94
C ASP A 113 -19.61 13.60 -2.40
N GLU A 114 -19.60 13.81 -1.08
CA GLU A 114 -18.60 14.62 -0.38
C GLU A 114 -17.22 13.95 -0.45
N LEU A 115 -17.19 12.63 -0.26
CA LEU A 115 -16.00 11.80 -0.35
C LEU A 115 -15.44 11.82 -1.78
N ARG A 116 -16.26 11.71 -2.83
CA ARG A 116 -15.80 11.85 -4.22
C ARG A 116 -15.10 13.18 -4.45
N GLU A 117 -15.68 14.28 -3.97
CA GLU A 117 -15.08 15.60 -4.11
C GLU A 117 -13.77 15.72 -3.30
N LYS A 118 -13.74 15.18 -2.09
CA LYS A 118 -12.53 15.08 -1.28
C LYS A 118 -11.43 14.29 -1.98
N LEU A 119 -11.76 13.14 -2.58
CA LEU A 119 -10.81 12.28 -3.29
C LEU A 119 -10.20 12.95 -4.51
N ARG A 120 -10.93 13.82 -5.23
CA ARG A 120 -10.34 14.65 -6.30
C ARG A 120 -9.24 15.55 -5.77
N LYS A 121 -9.41 16.13 -4.58
CA LYS A 121 -8.39 16.97 -3.92
C LYS A 121 -7.22 16.12 -3.43
N MET A 122 -7.50 14.95 -2.85
CA MET A 122 -6.47 14.00 -2.40
C MET A 122 -5.62 13.48 -3.55
N ARG A 123 -6.23 13.21 -4.71
CA ARG A 123 -5.50 12.76 -5.91
C ARG A 123 -4.46 13.77 -6.38
N ARG A 124 -4.76 15.08 -6.34
CA ARG A 124 -3.83 16.15 -6.72
C ARG A 124 -2.66 16.27 -5.73
N ARG A 125 -2.88 15.95 -4.45
CA ARG A 125 -1.78 15.93 -3.46
C ARG A 125 -0.72 14.89 -3.79
N LEU A 126 -1.08 13.79 -4.48
CA LEU A 126 -0.12 12.79 -4.93
C LEU A 126 0.83 13.29 -6.05
N ASP A 127 0.65 14.51 -6.55
CA ASP A 127 1.64 15.17 -7.41
C ASP A 127 2.91 15.55 -6.61
N ASP A 128 2.83 15.57 -5.27
CA ASP A 128 4.00 15.61 -4.38
C ASP A 128 4.61 14.20 -4.26
N PRO A 129 5.82 13.95 -4.79
CA PRO A 129 6.38 12.61 -4.80
C PRO A 129 6.70 12.06 -3.41
N ARG A 130 6.75 12.91 -2.37
CA ARG A 130 6.90 12.47 -0.98
C ARG A 130 5.69 11.67 -0.51
N LEU A 131 4.51 11.94 -1.06
CA LEU A 131 3.28 11.22 -0.72
C LEU A 131 3.10 9.93 -1.54
N LEU A 132 3.87 9.72 -2.60
CA LEU A 132 3.84 8.49 -3.39
C LEU A 132 4.50 7.34 -2.61
N SER A 133 3.67 6.45 -2.08
CA SER A 133 4.07 5.24 -1.35
C SER A 133 3.02 4.15 -1.57
N PRO A 134 3.37 2.86 -1.37
CA PRO A 134 2.40 1.76 -1.47
C PRO A 134 1.19 1.97 -0.56
N ASP A 135 1.38 2.49 0.66
CA ASP A 135 0.29 2.73 1.62
C ASP A 135 -0.64 3.85 1.18
N SER A 136 -0.09 4.94 0.62
CA SER A 136 -0.89 6.03 0.05
C SER A 136 -1.73 5.54 -1.11
N LEU A 137 -1.16 4.73 -2.01
CA LEU A 137 -1.89 4.16 -3.15
C LEU A 137 -2.98 3.19 -2.69
N LEU A 138 -2.66 2.29 -1.77
CA LEU A 138 -3.62 1.34 -1.22
C LEU A 138 -4.81 2.07 -0.59
N ASN A 139 -4.57 3.11 0.22
CA ASN A 139 -5.67 3.86 0.85
C ASN A 139 -6.46 4.70 -0.16
N MET A 140 -5.83 5.22 -1.22
CA MET A 140 -6.58 5.84 -2.31
C MET A 140 -7.48 4.82 -3.01
N PHE A 141 -6.99 3.62 -3.29
CA PHE A 141 -7.78 2.55 -3.91
C PHE A 141 -8.96 2.15 -3.03
N LEU A 142 -8.73 1.89 -1.74
CA LEU A 142 -9.81 1.57 -0.80
C LEU A 142 -10.88 2.67 -0.74
N SER A 143 -10.48 3.93 -0.88
CA SER A 143 -11.42 5.06 -0.90
C SER A 143 -12.19 5.16 -2.21
N TYR A 144 -11.53 4.95 -3.35
CA TYR A 144 -12.24 4.86 -4.64
C TYR A 144 -13.19 3.68 -4.67
N MET A 145 -12.79 2.53 -4.12
CA MET A 145 -13.61 1.33 -4.01
C MET A 145 -14.86 1.57 -3.17
N HIS A 146 -14.74 2.32 -2.07
CA HIS A 146 -15.87 2.68 -1.21
C HIS A 146 -16.97 3.41 -1.96
N VAL A 147 -16.59 4.31 -2.87
CA VAL A 147 -17.53 5.07 -3.72
C VAL A 147 -17.61 4.52 -5.15
N GLU A 148 -17.17 3.28 -5.40
CA GLU A 148 -17.20 2.68 -6.74
C GLU A 148 -16.59 3.54 -7.89
N ALA A 149 -15.60 4.39 -7.58
CA ALA A 149 -14.90 5.28 -8.51
C ALA A 149 -13.77 4.52 -9.27
N TYR A 150 -14.14 3.45 -9.98
CA TYR A 150 -13.18 2.55 -10.61
C TYR A 150 -12.39 3.21 -11.76
N SER A 151 -13.01 4.14 -12.49
CA SER A 151 -12.35 4.88 -13.57
C SER A 151 -11.21 5.76 -13.06
N GLU A 152 -11.42 6.47 -11.96
CA GLU A 152 -10.42 7.30 -11.29
C GLU A 152 -9.28 6.47 -10.72
N MET A 153 -9.60 5.30 -10.17
CA MET A 153 -8.61 4.36 -9.67
C MET A 153 -7.71 3.81 -10.80
N ILE A 154 -8.29 3.41 -11.93
CA ILE A 154 -7.54 2.98 -13.12
C ILE A 154 -6.68 4.13 -13.65
N SER A 155 -7.24 5.35 -13.73
CA SER A 155 -6.50 6.54 -14.18
C SER A 155 -5.30 6.85 -13.29
N LEU A 156 -5.41 6.68 -11.96
CA LEU A 156 -4.28 6.80 -11.04
C LEU A 156 -3.17 5.78 -11.35
N VAL A 157 -3.51 4.52 -11.60
CA VAL A 157 -2.52 3.49 -11.96
C VAL A 157 -1.83 3.81 -13.28
N GLU A 158 -2.58 4.17 -14.33
CA GLU A 158 -2.01 4.50 -15.63
C GLU A 158 -1.12 5.74 -15.57
N ALA A 159 -1.49 6.74 -14.76
CA ALA A 159 -0.63 7.90 -14.52
C ALA A 159 0.71 7.50 -13.89
N ILE A 160 0.72 6.60 -12.90
CA ILE A 160 1.95 6.13 -12.26
C ILE A 160 2.82 5.31 -13.21
N LYS A 161 2.21 4.48 -14.09
CA LYS A 161 2.96 3.74 -15.12
C LYS A 161 3.74 4.68 -16.04
N GLY A 162 3.18 5.85 -16.34
CA GLY A 162 3.82 6.88 -17.15
C GLY A 162 4.93 7.66 -16.45
N LEU A 163 5.12 7.49 -15.13
CA LEU A 163 6.18 8.14 -14.37
C LEU A 163 7.44 7.27 -14.33
N GLU A 164 8.55 7.80 -14.83
CA GLU A 164 9.87 7.20 -14.67
C GLU A 164 10.21 7.09 -13.17
N ASN A 165 10.85 5.99 -12.78
CA ASN A 165 11.25 5.69 -11.39
C ASN A 165 10.13 5.43 -10.37
N TYR A 166 8.84 5.46 -10.74
CA TYR A 166 7.72 5.17 -9.81
C TYR A 166 6.94 3.88 -10.13
N GLN A 167 7.25 3.21 -11.25
CA GLN A 167 6.59 1.97 -11.66
C GLN A 167 6.68 0.86 -10.61
N TYR A 168 7.76 0.84 -9.81
CA TYR A 168 7.94 -0.12 -8.71
C TYR A 168 6.80 -0.09 -7.68
N LEU A 169 6.06 1.03 -7.58
CA LEU A 169 4.90 1.14 -6.69
C LEU A 169 3.71 0.27 -7.14
N LEU A 170 3.70 -0.16 -8.39
CA LEU A 170 2.64 -0.96 -9.00
C LEU A 170 2.91 -2.46 -8.97
N GLU A 171 4.15 -2.86 -8.67
CA GLU A 171 4.57 -4.27 -8.59
C GLU A 171 3.96 -5.07 -7.43
N PRO A 172 3.73 -4.50 -6.23
CA PRO A 172 3.19 -5.27 -5.10
C PRO A 172 1.89 -6.02 -5.46
N PRO A 173 1.76 -7.31 -5.11
CA PRO A 173 0.60 -8.14 -5.48
C PRO A 173 -0.75 -7.54 -5.08
N ASN A 174 -0.83 -6.86 -3.93
CA ASN A 174 -2.05 -6.18 -3.47
C ASN A 174 -2.44 -4.99 -4.37
N ILE A 175 -1.47 -4.19 -4.83
CA ILE A 175 -1.71 -3.08 -5.76
C ILE A 175 -2.21 -3.60 -7.10
N ARG A 176 -1.59 -4.67 -7.62
CA ARG A 176 -2.00 -5.35 -8.85
C ARG A 176 -3.39 -5.97 -8.73
N TYR A 177 -3.70 -6.58 -7.58
CA TYR A 177 -5.04 -7.11 -7.26
C TYR A 177 -6.12 -6.03 -7.39
N TYR A 178 -5.95 -4.92 -6.67
CA TYR A 178 -6.92 -3.83 -6.67
C TYR A 178 -7.08 -3.21 -8.06
N TYR A 179 -5.99 -3.06 -8.80
CA TYR A 179 -6.05 -2.57 -10.16
C TYR A 179 -6.86 -3.48 -11.10
N ALA A 180 -6.62 -4.80 -11.07
CA ALA A 180 -7.40 -5.77 -11.83
C ALA A 180 -8.87 -5.82 -11.39
N PHE A 181 -9.13 -5.67 -10.09
CA PHE A 181 -10.48 -5.55 -9.57
C PHE A 181 -11.23 -4.36 -10.18
N ALA A 182 -10.60 -3.18 -10.18
CA ALA A 182 -11.20 -1.97 -10.75
C ALA A 182 -11.47 -2.12 -12.25
N LEU A 183 -10.54 -2.74 -13.00
CA LEU A 183 -10.74 -3.07 -14.42
C LEU A 183 -11.97 -3.95 -14.61
N ASN A 184 -12.07 -5.05 -13.87
CA ASN A 184 -13.21 -5.97 -13.96
C ASN A 184 -14.54 -5.27 -13.65
N ARG A 185 -14.58 -4.41 -12.62
CA ARG A 185 -15.78 -3.67 -12.24
C ARG A 185 -16.17 -2.59 -13.24
N ARG A 186 -15.21 -1.86 -13.80
CA ARG A 186 -15.48 -0.84 -14.82
C ARG A 186 -16.02 -1.48 -16.09
N ASN A 187 -15.49 -2.65 -16.46
CA ASN A 187 -15.95 -3.46 -17.58
C ASN A 187 -15.98 -2.69 -18.92
N GLY A 188 -14.96 -1.84 -19.15
CA GLY A 188 -14.73 -1.22 -20.44
C GLY A 188 -14.19 -2.22 -21.46
N LYS A 189 -14.11 -1.80 -22.74
CA LYS A 189 -13.55 -2.63 -23.81
C LYS A 189 -12.13 -3.09 -23.49
N GLY A 190 -11.92 -4.40 -23.37
CA GLY A 190 -10.62 -5.01 -23.07
C GLY A 190 -10.27 -5.09 -21.58
N ASP A 191 -11.11 -4.56 -20.69
CA ASP A 191 -10.79 -4.50 -19.27
C ASP A 191 -10.75 -5.88 -18.62
N ARG A 192 -11.67 -6.77 -18.99
CA ARG A 192 -11.72 -8.13 -18.43
C ARG A 192 -10.52 -8.96 -18.85
N GLU A 193 -10.13 -8.85 -20.11
CA GLU A 193 -8.95 -9.52 -20.65
C GLU A 193 -7.69 -9.05 -19.90
N LYS A 194 -7.57 -7.73 -19.71
CA LYS A 194 -6.46 -7.13 -18.99
C LYS A 194 -6.47 -7.51 -17.50
N ALA A 195 -7.62 -7.47 -16.84
CA ALA A 195 -7.78 -7.88 -15.44
C ALA A 195 -7.36 -9.34 -15.25
N LEU A 196 -7.84 -10.23 -16.12
CA LEU A 196 -7.51 -11.65 -16.06
C LEU A 196 -6.01 -11.90 -16.29
N SER A 197 -5.42 -11.23 -17.29
CA SER A 197 -3.98 -11.31 -17.55
C SER A 197 -3.15 -10.88 -16.33
N ILE A 198 -3.52 -9.77 -15.67
CA ILE A 198 -2.81 -9.28 -14.49
C ILE A 198 -2.91 -10.29 -13.34
N ILE A 199 -4.11 -10.81 -13.05
CA ILE A 199 -4.31 -11.70 -11.91
C ILE A 199 -3.63 -13.04 -12.10
N LYS A 200 -3.66 -13.60 -13.31
CA LYS A 200 -2.92 -14.82 -13.62
C LYS A 200 -1.42 -14.64 -13.43
N ASP A 201 -0.86 -13.55 -13.98
CA ASP A 201 0.56 -13.25 -13.82
C ASP A 201 0.95 -13.10 -12.33
N VAL A 202 0.10 -12.46 -11.51
CA VAL A 202 0.35 -12.36 -10.07
C VAL A 202 0.29 -13.73 -9.40
N ILE A 203 -0.69 -14.57 -9.72
CA ILE A 203 -0.83 -15.92 -9.14
C ILE A 203 0.38 -16.79 -9.51
N GLU A 204 0.85 -16.72 -10.76
CA GLU A 204 1.96 -17.53 -11.27
C GLU A 204 3.31 -17.11 -10.69
N ASN A 205 3.54 -15.81 -10.50
CA ASN A 205 4.85 -15.28 -10.09
C ASN A 205 4.94 -14.93 -8.60
N CYS A 206 3.83 -14.91 -7.87
CA CYS A 206 3.86 -14.67 -6.43
C CYS A 206 4.28 -15.94 -5.68
N LYS A 207 5.34 -15.84 -4.86
CA LYS A 207 5.84 -16.96 -4.05
C LYS A 207 4.77 -17.57 -3.14
N GLN A 208 3.87 -16.75 -2.62
CA GLN A 208 2.77 -17.18 -1.77
C GLN A 208 1.50 -16.37 -2.10
N PRO A 209 0.72 -16.82 -3.11
CA PRO A 209 -0.52 -16.14 -3.49
C PRO A 209 -1.52 -16.17 -2.34
N PHE A 210 -2.06 -15.03 -1.96
CA PHE A 210 -3.14 -14.97 -0.96
C PHE A 210 -4.48 -15.42 -1.57
N PRO A 211 -5.38 -16.04 -0.79
CA PRO A 211 -6.62 -16.66 -1.30
C PRO A 211 -7.50 -15.75 -2.17
N ASP A 212 -7.56 -14.46 -1.85
CA ASP A 212 -8.39 -13.50 -2.58
C ASP A 212 -7.95 -13.30 -4.04
N LEU A 213 -6.68 -13.59 -4.39
CA LEU A 213 -6.23 -13.58 -5.80
C LEU A 213 -7.03 -14.57 -6.63
N TYR A 214 -7.20 -15.80 -6.13
CA TYR A 214 -8.04 -16.82 -6.76
C TYR A 214 -9.52 -16.43 -6.73
N GLY A 215 -9.96 -15.78 -5.65
CA GLY A 215 -11.32 -15.25 -5.55
C GLY A 215 -11.64 -14.19 -6.60
N LEU A 216 -10.67 -13.36 -6.99
CA LEU A 216 -10.83 -12.38 -8.07
C LEU A 216 -10.72 -13.01 -9.45
N GLU A 217 -9.82 -13.97 -9.66
CA GLU A 217 -9.82 -14.76 -10.91
C GLU A 217 -11.18 -15.43 -11.13
N GLY A 218 -11.70 -16.09 -10.10
CA GLY A 218 -13.01 -16.73 -10.12
C GLY A 218 -14.14 -15.73 -10.38
N ARG A 219 -14.04 -14.52 -9.82
CA ARG A 219 -15.01 -13.43 -10.08
C ARG A 219 -15.00 -13.00 -11.54
N ILE A 220 -13.83 -12.78 -12.14
CA ILE A 220 -13.72 -12.35 -13.54
C ILE A 220 -14.37 -13.39 -14.47
N TYR A 221 -14.12 -14.68 -14.25
CA TYR A 221 -14.77 -15.75 -15.01
C TYR A 221 -16.26 -15.87 -14.73
N LYS A 222 -16.68 -15.74 -13.46
CA LYS A 222 -18.11 -15.70 -13.11
C LYS A 222 -18.81 -14.58 -13.85
N ASP A 223 -18.22 -13.39 -13.87
CA ASP A 223 -18.83 -12.23 -14.51
C ASP A 223 -18.89 -12.44 -16.04
N ARG A 224 -17.92 -13.14 -16.65
CA ARG A 224 -17.97 -13.55 -18.09
C ARG A 224 -19.11 -14.52 -18.36
N PHE A 225 -19.26 -15.53 -17.50
CA PHE A 225 -20.37 -16.46 -17.57
C PHE A 225 -21.73 -15.74 -17.47
N VAL A 226 -21.91 -14.82 -16.51
CA VAL A 226 -23.15 -14.06 -16.36
C VAL A 226 -23.44 -13.20 -17.60
N GLU A 227 -22.44 -12.51 -18.15
CA GLU A 227 -22.60 -11.69 -19.36
C GLU A 227 -22.92 -12.49 -20.62
N SER A 228 -22.47 -13.74 -20.70
CA SER A 228 -22.85 -14.66 -21.77
C SER A 228 -24.31 -15.13 -21.67
N ASN A 229 -25.14 -14.51 -20.82
CA ASN A 229 -26.46 -14.99 -20.43
C ASN A 229 -26.41 -16.42 -19.85
N CYS A 230 -25.35 -16.73 -19.08
CA CYS A 230 -25.12 -18.04 -18.48
C CYS A 230 -24.94 -19.18 -19.50
N THR A 231 -24.35 -18.91 -20.66
CA THR A 231 -24.13 -19.92 -21.72
C THR A 231 -22.68 -20.38 -21.85
N ASP A 232 -21.71 -19.54 -21.43
CA ASP A 232 -20.28 -19.85 -21.45
C ASP A 232 -19.89 -20.82 -20.32
N ARG A 233 -20.04 -22.11 -20.59
CA ARG A 233 -19.72 -23.17 -19.63
C ARG A 233 -18.24 -23.23 -19.28
N GLU A 234 -17.35 -22.84 -20.20
CA GLU A 234 -15.91 -22.81 -19.93
C GLU A 234 -15.58 -21.77 -18.86
N SER A 235 -16.16 -20.57 -18.94
CA SER A 235 -16.04 -19.57 -17.88
C SER A 235 -16.64 -20.04 -16.55
N LEU A 236 -17.77 -20.76 -16.56
CA LEU A 236 -18.34 -21.33 -15.33
C LEU A 236 -17.36 -22.32 -14.67
N GLU A 237 -16.79 -23.25 -15.44
CA GLU A 237 -15.84 -24.24 -14.94
C GLU A 237 -14.59 -23.59 -14.36
N LYS A 238 -14.02 -22.61 -15.07
CA LYS A 238 -12.87 -21.84 -14.60
C LYS A 238 -13.17 -21.05 -13.34
N ALA A 239 -14.37 -20.46 -13.23
CA ALA A 239 -14.79 -19.77 -12.01
C ALA A 239 -14.84 -20.73 -10.81
N ILE A 240 -15.44 -21.92 -10.99
CA ILE A 240 -15.50 -22.97 -9.96
C ILE A 240 -14.09 -23.40 -9.56
N GLU A 241 -13.20 -23.64 -10.52
CA GLU A 241 -11.82 -24.04 -10.25
C GLU A 241 -11.06 -22.99 -9.43
N SER A 242 -11.11 -21.72 -9.83
CA SER A 242 -10.44 -20.64 -9.10
C SER A 242 -11.01 -20.49 -7.67
N TYR A 243 -12.33 -20.46 -7.49
CA TYR A 243 -12.92 -20.38 -6.15
C TYR A 243 -12.61 -21.61 -5.29
N ARG A 244 -12.56 -22.80 -5.89
CA ARG A 244 -12.14 -24.05 -5.22
C ARG A 244 -10.71 -23.92 -4.71
N LYS A 245 -9.78 -23.46 -5.55
CA LYS A 245 -8.38 -23.27 -5.19
C LYS A 245 -8.24 -22.26 -4.05
N GLY A 246 -8.90 -21.10 -4.14
CA GLY A 246 -8.91 -20.13 -3.05
C GLY A 246 -9.49 -20.69 -1.74
N PHE A 247 -10.57 -21.49 -1.82
CA PHE A 247 -11.22 -22.06 -0.64
C PHE A 247 -10.39 -23.16 0.04
N GLN A 248 -9.55 -23.87 -0.72
CA GLN A 248 -8.60 -24.84 -0.16
C GLN A 248 -7.57 -24.14 0.74
N GLU A 249 -7.09 -22.97 0.31
CA GLU A 249 -6.13 -22.15 1.08
C GLU A 249 -6.77 -21.45 2.29
N SER A 250 -8.02 -20.97 2.15
CA SER A 250 -8.75 -20.38 3.27
C SER A 250 -10.24 -20.74 3.24
N SER A 251 -10.78 -21.17 4.38
CA SER A 251 -12.21 -21.46 4.50
C SER A 251 -13.06 -20.18 4.67
N SER A 252 -12.72 -19.11 3.95
CA SER A 252 -13.41 -17.83 4.01
C SER A 252 -14.87 -17.96 3.56
N GLU A 253 -15.78 -17.26 4.25
CA GLU A 253 -17.21 -17.23 3.89
C GLU A 253 -17.40 -16.72 2.45
N TYR A 254 -16.64 -15.70 2.03
CA TYR A 254 -16.70 -15.15 0.66
C TYR A 254 -16.42 -16.21 -0.40
N LEU A 255 -15.33 -16.96 -0.24
CA LEU A 255 -14.91 -17.99 -1.20
C LEU A 255 -15.88 -19.18 -1.16
N GLY A 256 -16.30 -19.59 0.03
CA GLY A 256 -17.23 -20.70 0.22
C GLY A 256 -18.61 -20.44 -0.38
N ILE A 257 -19.18 -19.25 -0.16
CA ILE A 257 -20.47 -18.87 -0.74
C ILE A 257 -20.40 -18.87 -2.27
N ASN A 258 -19.38 -18.25 -2.86
CA ASN A 258 -19.25 -18.19 -4.32
C ASN A 258 -19.05 -19.58 -4.92
N LEU A 259 -18.18 -20.41 -4.31
CA LEU A 259 -17.96 -21.79 -4.74
C LEU A 259 -19.24 -22.62 -4.67
N ALA A 260 -19.94 -22.61 -3.52
CA ALA A 260 -21.19 -23.34 -3.35
C ALA A 260 -22.26 -22.90 -4.37
N THR A 261 -22.40 -21.60 -4.59
CA THR A 261 -23.35 -21.03 -5.56
C THR A 261 -23.05 -21.51 -6.98
N LEU A 262 -21.78 -21.44 -7.39
CA LEU A 262 -21.38 -21.86 -8.74
C LEU A 262 -21.47 -23.38 -8.93
N LEU A 263 -21.20 -24.18 -7.89
CA LEU A 263 -21.43 -25.63 -7.94
C LEU A 263 -22.90 -25.95 -8.21
N VAL A 264 -23.85 -25.29 -7.52
CA VAL A 264 -25.29 -25.47 -7.76
C VAL A 264 -25.68 -25.04 -9.17
N ILE A 265 -25.16 -23.91 -9.66
CA ILE A 265 -25.37 -23.46 -11.05
C ILE A 265 -24.79 -24.46 -12.06
N GLY A 266 -23.67 -25.10 -11.71
CA GLY A 266 -23.06 -26.19 -12.46
C GLY A 266 -23.85 -27.50 -12.43
N GLY A 267 -24.94 -27.59 -11.67
CA GLY A 267 -25.81 -28.76 -11.57
C GLY A 267 -25.56 -29.63 -10.33
N ALA A 268 -24.74 -29.20 -9.37
CA ALA A 268 -24.57 -29.92 -8.11
C ALA A 268 -25.87 -29.88 -7.29
N ASP A 269 -26.28 -31.05 -6.80
CA ASP A 269 -27.42 -31.19 -5.89
C ASP A 269 -26.96 -31.47 -4.46
N ARG A 270 -27.92 -31.79 -3.57
CA ARG A 270 -27.64 -32.07 -2.15
C ARG A 270 -26.77 -33.33 -1.93
N SER A 271 -26.65 -34.21 -2.91
CA SER A 271 -25.82 -35.41 -2.83
C SER A 271 -24.34 -35.13 -3.15
N ASN A 272 -24.04 -33.96 -3.74
CA ASN A 272 -22.68 -33.57 -4.07
C ASN A 272 -21.81 -33.38 -2.81
N LYS A 273 -20.77 -34.22 -2.68
CA LYS A 273 -19.87 -34.26 -1.52
C LYS A 273 -19.05 -32.97 -1.35
N GLU A 274 -18.65 -32.35 -2.46
CA GLU A 274 -17.90 -31.10 -2.44
C GLU A 274 -18.81 -29.98 -1.89
N LEU A 275 -20.01 -29.83 -2.43
CA LEU A 275 -20.99 -28.86 -1.97
C LEU A 275 -21.27 -29.02 -0.47
N ALA A 276 -21.54 -30.26 -0.01
CA ALA A 276 -21.76 -30.54 1.41
C ALA A 276 -20.57 -30.12 2.29
N THR A 277 -19.35 -30.34 1.82
CA THR A 277 -18.11 -29.97 2.54
C THR A 277 -17.93 -28.46 2.59
N VAL A 278 -18.17 -27.75 1.49
CA VAL A 278 -18.09 -26.28 1.42
C VAL A 278 -19.11 -25.66 2.38
N CYS A 279 -20.37 -26.10 2.36
CA CYS A 279 -21.41 -25.63 3.27
C CYS A 279 -21.03 -25.83 4.74
N LYS A 280 -20.48 -27.01 5.09
CA LYS A 280 -20.06 -27.34 6.45
C LYS A 280 -18.90 -26.46 6.93
N ARG A 281 -17.89 -26.24 6.08
CA ARG A 281 -16.67 -25.50 6.43
C ARG A 281 -16.87 -23.98 6.47
N SER A 282 -17.79 -23.45 5.68
CA SER A 282 -18.02 -22.00 5.57
C SER A 282 -19.06 -21.45 6.55
N LEU A 283 -19.66 -22.30 7.40
CA LEU A 283 -20.80 -21.96 8.28
C LEU A 283 -22.02 -21.41 7.51
N VAL A 284 -22.11 -21.65 6.20
CA VAL A 284 -23.21 -21.16 5.33
C VAL A 284 -24.41 -22.10 5.43
N ASN A 285 -24.98 -22.27 6.63
CA ASN A 285 -26.19 -23.06 6.81
C ASN A 285 -27.49 -22.24 6.58
N THR A 286 -27.41 -20.91 6.52
CA THR A 286 -28.62 -20.04 6.52
C THR A 286 -28.98 -19.41 5.16
N LYS A 287 -28.16 -19.55 4.10
CA LYS A 287 -28.40 -18.86 2.82
C LYS A 287 -28.63 -19.76 1.59
N ILE A 288 -28.40 -21.07 1.71
CA ILE A 288 -28.46 -22.00 0.56
C ILE A 288 -29.87 -22.57 0.31
N SER A 289 -30.76 -22.51 1.31
CA SER A 289 -32.15 -23.00 1.20
C SER A 289 -33.02 -22.22 0.20
N VAL A 290 -32.58 -21.05 -0.27
CA VAL A 290 -33.31 -20.21 -1.25
C VAL A 290 -32.94 -20.57 -2.71
N MET A 291 -31.87 -21.33 -2.94
CA MET A 291 -31.32 -21.55 -4.30
C MET A 291 -31.96 -22.69 -5.09
N GLN A 292 -33.03 -23.33 -4.59
CA GLN A 292 -33.67 -24.48 -5.26
C GLN A 292 -34.71 -24.13 -6.33
N GLN A 293 -34.81 -22.88 -6.79
CA GLN A 293 -35.62 -22.52 -7.96
C GLN A 293 -34.88 -21.52 -8.86
N PRO A 294 -34.27 -21.93 -9.97
CA PRO A 294 -33.52 -21.01 -10.81
C PRO A 294 -34.47 -20.23 -11.71
N LYS A 295 -34.85 -19.01 -11.29
CA LYS A 295 -35.17 -17.97 -12.28
C LYS A 295 -33.90 -17.18 -12.53
N GLN A 296 -33.45 -17.13 -13.78
CA GLN A 296 -32.21 -16.51 -14.25
C GLN A 296 -31.99 -15.06 -13.72
N LYS A 297 -33.09 -14.33 -13.43
CA LYS A 297 -33.08 -12.98 -12.83
C LYS A 297 -32.75 -12.93 -11.33
N GLU A 298 -32.86 -14.02 -10.60
CA GLU A 298 -32.57 -14.08 -9.14
C GLU A 298 -31.09 -14.37 -8.85
N ILE A 299 -30.38 -15.00 -9.79
CA ILE A 299 -28.96 -15.34 -9.69
C ILE A 299 -28.08 -14.09 -9.71
N SER A 300 -28.33 -13.18 -10.67
CA SER A 300 -27.59 -11.90 -10.77
C SER A 300 -27.77 -11.04 -9.50
N ARG A 301 -29.00 -10.95 -8.98
CA ARG A 301 -29.30 -10.19 -7.75
C ARG A 301 -28.66 -10.79 -6.50
N HIS A 302 -28.51 -12.12 -6.45
CA HIS A 302 -27.82 -12.79 -5.34
C HIS A 302 -26.32 -12.50 -5.35
N PHE A 303 -25.68 -12.48 -6.53
CA PHE A 303 -24.26 -12.17 -6.64
C PHE A 303 -23.94 -10.74 -6.16
N ASP A 304 -24.73 -9.74 -6.55
CA ASP A 304 -24.54 -8.36 -6.10
C ASP A 304 -24.71 -8.20 -4.57
N ALA A 305 -25.67 -8.92 -3.97
CA ALA A 305 -25.96 -8.86 -2.53
C ALA A 305 -24.88 -9.50 -1.65
N ILE A 306 -24.18 -10.53 -2.15
CA ILE A 306 -23.06 -11.17 -1.45
C ILE A 306 -21.82 -10.27 -1.49
N GLU A 307 -21.58 -9.59 -2.62
CA GLU A 307 -20.39 -8.77 -2.86
C GLU A 307 -20.42 -7.43 -2.13
N GLY A 308 -21.59 -6.77 -2.05
CA GLY A 308 -21.75 -5.51 -1.30
C GLY A 308 -21.50 -5.65 0.21
N ARG A 309 -21.62 -6.85 0.78
CA ARG A 309 -21.39 -7.11 2.21
C ARG A 309 -20.02 -7.67 2.56
N THR A 310 -19.30 -8.28 1.61
CA THR A 310 -17.99 -8.91 1.90
C THR A 310 -16.84 -7.91 1.91
N MET A 311 -16.92 -6.82 1.14
CA MET A 311 -15.89 -5.77 1.18
C MET A 311 -15.90 -4.93 2.48
N SER A 312 -17.01 -4.90 3.23
CA SER A 312 -17.05 -4.25 4.55
C SER A 312 -16.38 -5.09 5.65
N VAL A 313 -16.09 -6.36 5.38
CA VAL A 313 -15.48 -7.31 6.33
C VAL A 313 -13.98 -7.49 6.05
N THR A 314 -13.55 -7.50 4.79
CA THR A 314 -12.11 -7.62 4.44
C THR A 314 -11.29 -6.37 4.77
N GLY A 315 -11.93 -5.22 4.96
CA GLY A 315 -11.28 -4.00 5.49
C GLY A 315 -10.78 -4.10 6.95
N ARG A 316 -11.06 -5.21 7.66
CA ARG A 316 -10.62 -5.42 9.07
C ARG A 316 -9.32 -6.21 9.24
N HIS A 317 -8.74 -6.76 8.18
CA HIS A 317 -7.60 -7.69 8.29
C HIS A 317 -6.29 -7.14 7.72
N CYS A 318 -6.00 -5.87 8.00
CA CYS A 318 -4.65 -5.29 7.95
C CYS A 318 -4.52 -4.33 9.13
N SER A 319 -4.35 -4.92 10.32
CA SER A 319 -3.82 -4.24 11.51
C SER A 319 -2.34 -4.55 11.61
#